data_AF-A0A349J1I3-F1
#
_entry.id   AF-A0A349J1I3-F1
#
_cell.length_a   1.000
_cell.length_b   1.000
_cell.length_c   1.000
_cell.angle_alpha   90.00
_cell.angle_beta   90.00
_cell.angle_gamma   90.00
#
_symmetry.space_group_name_H-M   'P 1'
#
loop_
_entity.id
_entity.type
_entity.pdbx_description
1 polymer ?
#
loop_
_entity_poly.entity_id
_entity_poly.type
_entity_poly.pdbx_seq_one_letter_code
_entity_poly.pdbx_strand_id
1 'polypeptide(L)'
;MDVSKCPVMHGALTRNQETGTSNQDWWPNQLNLGILRQQDKKSNPMGDNFDYREEFKKIDYAALKQDLTELMTDSQEWWPADYGHYGPFFIRMTWHAAGTYRTGDGRGGGGTGAQRFAPLNSWPDNGNLDKARRLLWPVKQKYGNAISWADLLILAGNVAIESMGGKTFGFGGGRPDIWHPEEDIYWGAEDEWLGDNRYAETRQSLENPLAAVQMGLIYVNPQGPNGNPDPLLSGQDV
;
A
#
# COMPACT_ATOMS: atom_id res chain seq x y z
N MET A 1 -0.43 12.19 28.70
CA MET A 1 -1.42 11.47 27.87
C MET A 1 -0.62 10.56 26.97
N ASP A 2 -0.89 9.27 27.02
CA ASP A 2 -0.26 8.29 26.11
C ASP A 2 -0.69 8.61 24.68
N VAL A 3 0.27 8.82 23.77
CA VAL A 3 0.02 9.26 22.39
C VAL A 3 -0.76 8.20 21.59
N SER A 4 -0.71 6.95 22.03
CA SER A 4 -1.44 5.82 21.43
C SER A 4 -2.93 5.77 21.80
N LYS A 5 -3.39 6.56 22.79
CA LYS A 5 -4.76 6.49 23.32
C LYS A 5 -5.64 7.62 22.78
N CYS A 6 -6.83 7.26 22.30
CA CYS A 6 -7.83 8.23 21.88
C CYS A 6 -8.23 9.13 23.08
N PRO A 7 -8.17 10.47 22.96
CA PRO A 7 -8.40 11.37 24.08
C PRO A 7 -9.89 11.53 24.48
N VAL A 8 -10.80 10.86 23.78
CA VAL A 8 -12.26 10.94 24.02
C VAL A 8 -12.83 9.54 24.18
N MET A 9 -13.53 9.29 25.29
CA MET A 9 -14.25 8.03 25.50
C MET A 9 -15.56 8.04 24.68
N HIS A 10 -15.67 7.17 23.69
CA HIS A 10 -16.92 6.95 22.95
C HIS A 10 -17.73 5.82 23.61
N GLY A 11 -19.03 6.04 23.86
CA GLY A 11 -19.91 5.07 24.53
C GLY A 11 -20.49 3.96 23.63
N ALA A 12 -20.22 4.00 22.32
CA ALA A 12 -20.64 2.99 21.37
C ALA A 12 -19.40 2.29 20.77
N LEU A 13 -19.36 0.96 20.83
CA LEU A 13 -18.30 0.11 20.28
C LEU A 13 -18.45 -0.02 18.75
N THR A 14 -18.20 1.08 18.02
CA THR A 14 -18.33 1.13 16.55
C THR A 14 -17.00 1.34 15.82
N ARG A 15 -15.86 1.23 16.52
CA ARG A 15 -14.50 1.36 15.97
C ARG A 15 -13.65 0.12 16.33
N ASN A 16 -12.66 -0.19 15.48
CA ASN A 16 -11.72 -1.30 15.68
C ASN A 16 -10.73 -1.10 16.84
N GLN A 17 -10.61 0.12 17.37
CA GLN A 17 -10.00 0.37 18.67
C GLN A 17 -11.11 0.58 19.68
N GLU A 18 -11.12 -0.29 20.69
CA GLU A 18 -12.03 -0.19 21.81
C GLU A 18 -11.78 1.13 22.56
N THR A 19 -12.84 1.90 22.76
CA THR A 19 -12.85 2.98 23.76
C THR A 19 -13.03 2.44 25.18
N GLY A 20 -13.17 1.12 25.34
CA GLY A 20 -13.07 0.38 26.58
C GLY A 20 -11.81 -0.51 26.59
N THR A 21 -11.50 -1.11 27.74
CA THR A 21 -10.40 -2.07 27.84
C THR A 21 -10.81 -3.41 27.21
N SER A 22 -10.00 -3.90 26.28
CA SER A 22 -10.19 -5.14 25.53
C SER A 22 -9.51 -6.33 26.20
N ASN A 23 -9.81 -7.55 25.72
CA ASN A 23 -9.04 -8.73 26.12
C ASN A 23 -7.55 -8.62 25.75
N GLN A 24 -7.21 -7.93 24.66
CA GLN A 24 -5.81 -7.75 24.25
C GLN A 24 -5.06 -6.83 25.22
N ASP A 25 -5.75 -5.87 25.83
CA ASP A 25 -5.14 -5.00 26.84
C ASP A 25 -4.85 -5.77 28.14
N TRP A 26 -5.73 -6.69 28.54
CA TRP A 26 -5.54 -7.53 29.73
C TRP A 26 -4.54 -8.67 29.51
N TRP A 27 -4.53 -9.26 28.31
CA TRP A 27 -3.68 -10.38 27.94
C TRP A 27 -2.94 -10.11 26.61
N PRO A 28 -1.97 -9.18 26.60
CA PRO A 28 -1.28 -8.74 25.38
C PRO A 28 -0.49 -9.85 24.68
N ASN A 29 -0.10 -10.88 25.42
CA ASN A 29 0.63 -12.04 24.89
C ASN A 29 -0.27 -13.24 24.55
N GLN A 30 -1.60 -13.07 24.59
CA GLN A 30 -2.53 -14.13 24.19
C GLN A 30 -2.45 -14.38 22.68
N LEU A 31 -2.52 -15.65 22.28
CA LEU A 31 -2.51 -16.05 20.86
C LEU A 31 -3.65 -15.36 20.07
N ASN A 32 -3.29 -14.61 19.03
CA ASN A 32 -4.24 -13.94 18.16
C ASN A 32 -4.81 -14.90 17.09
N LEU A 33 -6.07 -15.31 17.24
CA LEU A 33 -6.80 -16.12 16.24
C LEU A 33 -7.50 -15.28 15.16
N GLY A 34 -7.47 -13.94 15.26
CA GLY A 34 -8.06 -13.03 14.28
C GLY A 34 -7.45 -13.17 12.90
N ILE A 35 -6.14 -13.47 12.82
CA ILE A 35 -5.41 -13.67 11.57
C ILE A 35 -6.00 -14.80 10.69
N LEU A 36 -6.69 -15.78 11.30
CA LEU A 36 -7.30 -16.92 10.60
C LEU A 36 -8.71 -16.63 10.06
N ARG A 37 -9.25 -15.44 10.35
CA ARG A 37 -10.60 -15.01 9.97
C ARG A 37 -10.59 -13.77 9.08
N GLN A 38 -9.41 -13.36 8.65
CA GLN A 38 -9.26 -12.25 7.73
C GLN A 38 -9.83 -12.58 6.34
N GLN A 39 -10.25 -11.54 5.65
CA GLN A 39 -10.82 -11.53 4.31
C GLN A 39 -11.99 -12.50 4.17
N ASP A 40 -12.79 -12.65 5.23
CA ASP A 40 -13.98 -13.48 5.24
C ASP A 40 -15.03 -12.98 4.23
N LYS A 41 -15.78 -13.92 3.65
CA LYS A 41 -16.81 -13.66 2.64
C LYS A 41 -17.87 -12.65 3.11
N LYS A 42 -18.19 -12.60 4.40
CA LYS A 42 -19.19 -11.67 4.96
C LYS A 42 -18.77 -10.20 4.82
N SER A 43 -17.47 -9.93 4.79
CA SER A 43 -16.93 -8.58 4.61
C SER A 43 -16.77 -8.18 3.14
N ASN A 44 -16.91 -9.14 2.23
CA ASN A 44 -16.75 -8.94 0.79
C ASN A 44 -18.10 -8.55 0.14
N PRO A 45 -18.21 -7.35 -0.46
CA PRO A 45 -19.46 -6.87 -1.05
C PRO A 45 -19.81 -7.51 -2.41
N MET A 46 -18.92 -8.33 -2.98
CA MET A 46 -19.06 -8.84 -4.36
C MET A 46 -19.98 -10.06 -4.46
N GLY A 47 -20.35 -10.66 -3.33
CA GLY A 47 -21.15 -11.88 -3.27
C GLY A 47 -20.35 -13.15 -3.55
N ASP A 48 -20.91 -14.30 -3.15
CA ASP A 48 -20.21 -15.59 -3.13
C ASP A 48 -19.84 -16.14 -4.52
N ASN A 49 -20.52 -15.68 -5.57
CA ASN A 49 -20.37 -16.18 -6.94
C ASN A 49 -19.48 -15.30 -7.83
N PHE A 50 -18.85 -14.26 -7.27
CA PHE A 50 -18.01 -13.37 -8.04
C PHE A 50 -16.63 -13.99 -8.32
N ASP A 51 -16.27 -14.08 -9.60
CA ASP A 51 -14.93 -14.49 -10.05
C ASP A 51 -14.25 -13.32 -10.76
N TYR A 52 -13.25 -12.74 -10.08
CA TYR A 52 -12.50 -11.60 -10.60
C TYR A 52 -11.78 -11.91 -11.91
N ARG A 53 -11.21 -13.11 -12.06
CA ARG A 53 -10.43 -13.44 -13.27
C ARG A 53 -11.35 -13.55 -14.48
N GLU A 54 -12.58 -14.06 -14.29
CA GLU A 54 -13.59 -14.10 -15.35
C GLU A 54 -14.11 -12.70 -15.69
N GLU A 55 -14.32 -11.82 -14.71
CA GLU A 55 -14.70 -10.43 -15.01
C GLU A 55 -13.58 -9.64 -15.68
N PHE A 56 -12.33 -9.82 -15.25
CA PHE A 56 -11.17 -9.17 -15.86
C PHE A 56 -10.99 -9.55 -17.33
N LYS A 57 -11.26 -10.81 -17.71
CA LYS A 57 -11.21 -11.25 -19.11
C LYS A 57 -12.21 -10.54 -20.03
N LYS A 58 -13.29 -9.98 -19.49
CA LYS A 58 -14.34 -9.29 -20.26
C LYS A 58 -14.00 -7.83 -20.55
N ILE A 59 -12.97 -7.28 -19.91
CA ILE A 59 -12.65 -5.86 -20.03
C ILE A 59 -12.12 -5.52 -21.42
N ASP A 60 -12.54 -4.38 -21.96
CA ASP A 60 -11.82 -3.77 -23.08
C ASP A 60 -10.49 -3.20 -22.56
N TYR A 61 -9.47 -4.04 -22.58
CA TYR A 61 -8.14 -3.70 -22.06
C TYR A 61 -7.46 -2.58 -22.85
N ALA A 62 -7.73 -2.48 -24.15
CA ALA A 62 -7.19 -1.40 -24.98
C ALA A 62 -7.81 -0.06 -24.60
N ALA A 63 -9.14 -0.01 -24.43
CA ALA A 63 -9.83 1.18 -23.94
C ALA A 63 -9.36 1.56 -22.53
N LEU A 64 -9.18 0.60 -21.61
CA LEU A 64 -8.67 0.88 -20.26
C LEU A 64 -7.30 1.55 -20.30
N LYS A 65 -6.38 1.04 -21.12
CA LYS A 65 -5.05 1.65 -21.29
C LYS A 65 -5.12 3.03 -21.92
N GLN A 66 -6.03 3.24 -22.87
CA GLN A 66 -6.25 4.54 -23.51
C GLN A 66 -6.75 5.57 -22.49
N ASP A 67 -7.78 5.24 -21.70
CA ASP A 67 -8.28 6.10 -20.63
C ASP A 67 -7.20 6.45 -19.61
N LEU A 68 -6.38 5.47 -19.21
CA LEU A 68 -5.25 5.70 -18.31
C LEU A 68 -4.21 6.62 -18.95
N THR A 69 -3.98 6.52 -20.25
CA THR A 69 -3.03 7.37 -20.99
C THR A 69 -3.54 8.80 -21.09
N GLU A 70 -4.83 9.00 -21.36
CA GLU A 70 -5.47 10.32 -21.37
C GLU A 70 -5.42 10.99 -20.00
N LEU A 71 -5.73 10.22 -18.94
CA LEU A 71 -5.63 10.68 -17.56
C LEU A 71 -4.23 11.23 -17.21
N MET A 72 -3.17 10.71 -17.82
CA MET A 72 -1.80 11.18 -17.53
C MET A 72 -1.65 12.67 -17.76
N THR A 73 -2.33 13.25 -18.74
CA THR A 73 -2.24 14.67 -19.10
C THR A 73 -3.47 15.49 -18.72
N ASP A 74 -4.50 14.86 -18.13
CA ASP A 74 -5.73 15.52 -17.68
C ASP A 74 -5.57 16.13 -16.29
N SER A 75 -4.79 17.22 -16.21
CA SER A 75 -4.46 17.89 -14.95
C SER A 75 -5.70 18.40 -14.21
N GLN A 76 -5.84 18.03 -12.94
CA GLN A 76 -6.92 18.44 -12.05
C GLN A 76 -6.53 19.65 -11.19
N GLU A 77 -7.42 20.62 -11.02
CA GLU A 77 -7.14 21.83 -10.24
C GLU A 77 -6.79 21.56 -8.76
N TRP A 78 -7.39 20.52 -8.16
CA TRP A 78 -7.17 20.17 -6.75
C TRP A 78 -5.84 19.43 -6.51
N TRP A 79 -5.19 18.96 -7.58
CA TRP A 79 -3.84 18.40 -7.54
C TRP A 79 -3.17 18.50 -8.91
N PRO A 80 -2.66 19.69 -9.30
CA PRO A 80 -2.14 19.91 -10.64
C PRO A 80 -1.01 18.94 -11.01
N ALA A 81 -0.95 18.54 -12.28
CA ALA A 81 0.10 17.65 -12.76
C ALA A 81 1.42 18.39 -12.91
N ASP A 82 2.47 17.90 -12.25
CA ASP A 82 3.83 18.39 -12.48
C ASP A 82 4.19 18.21 -13.95
N TYR A 83 4.69 19.28 -14.58
CA TYR A 83 5.01 19.33 -16.01
C TYR A 83 3.83 18.97 -16.93
N GLY A 84 2.60 19.06 -16.44
CA GLY A 84 1.39 18.67 -17.19
C GLY A 84 1.24 17.15 -17.40
N HIS A 85 1.96 16.32 -16.63
CA HIS A 85 1.92 14.86 -16.79
C HIS A 85 2.05 14.09 -15.46
N TYR A 86 1.02 13.34 -15.04
CA TYR A 86 1.00 12.53 -13.81
C TYR A 86 1.84 11.25 -13.87
N GLY A 87 2.41 10.91 -15.02
CA GLY A 87 3.19 9.68 -15.22
C GLY A 87 4.21 9.36 -14.12
N PRO A 88 5.15 10.27 -13.79
CA PRO A 88 6.11 10.04 -12.70
C PRO A 88 5.45 9.76 -11.35
N PHE A 89 4.31 10.41 -11.08
CA PHE A 89 3.55 10.22 -9.85
C PHE A 89 2.89 8.83 -9.77
N PHE A 90 2.33 8.34 -10.87
CA PHE A 90 1.79 6.97 -10.94
C PHE A 90 2.85 5.89 -10.94
N ILE A 91 4.04 6.16 -11.49
CA ILE A 91 5.20 5.26 -11.36
C ILE A 91 5.58 5.13 -9.89
N ARG A 92 5.71 6.25 -9.15
CA ARG A 92 5.96 6.21 -7.70
C ARG A 92 4.87 5.44 -6.96
N MET A 93 3.59 5.71 -7.24
CA MET A 93 2.48 5.01 -6.60
C MET A 93 2.57 3.48 -6.80
N THR A 94 2.85 3.06 -8.03
CA THR A 94 3.01 1.65 -8.43
C THR A 94 4.20 1.01 -7.73
N TRP A 95 5.34 1.69 -7.73
CA TRP A 95 6.55 1.27 -7.04
C TRP A 95 6.30 1.06 -5.54
N HIS A 96 5.64 2.01 -4.87
CA HIS A 96 5.32 1.91 -3.45
C HIS A 96 4.28 0.82 -3.16
N ALA A 97 3.34 0.57 -4.09
CA ALA A 97 2.36 -0.50 -3.93
C ALA A 97 3.04 -1.88 -4.01
N ALA A 98 3.98 -2.06 -4.95
CA ALA A 98 4.73 -3.30 -5.10
C ALA A 98 5.90 -3.46 -4.11
N GLY A 99 6.47 -2.35 -3.65
CA GLY A 99 7.76 -2.32 -2.97
C GLY A 99 7.73 -2.69 -1.49
N THR A 100 6.56 -2.92 -0.91
CA THR A 100 6.47 -3.44 0.47
C THR A 100 6.75 -4.94 0.57
N TYR A 101 6.93 -5.61 -0.57
CA TYR A 101 7.22 -7.03 -0.63
C TYR A 101 8.54 -7.36 0.06
N ARG A 102 8.56 -8.49 0.76
CA ARG A 102 9.77 -9.03 1.42
C ARG A 102 9.88 -10.52 1.16
N THR A 103 11.11 -10.98 0.93
CA THR A 103 11.40 -12.40 0.67
C THR A 103 11.41 -13.25 1.94
N GLY A 104 11.57 -12.64 3.12
CA GLY A 104 11.66 -13.37 4.40
C GLY A 104 10.41 -14.18 4.76
N ASP A 105 9.22 -13.64 4.45
CA ASP A 105 7.93 -14.31 4.72
C ASP A 105 6.96 -14.27 3.52
N GLY A 106 7.33 -13.62 2.41
CA GLY A 106 6.52 -13.49 1.21
C GLY A 106 5.36 -12.49 1.32
N ARG A 107 5.30 -11.69 2.39
CA ARG A 107 4.23 -10.71 2.65
C ARG A 107 4.49 -9.36 1.98
N GLY A 108 3.47 -8.52 2.00
CA GLY A 108 3.47 -7.21 1.34
C GLY A 108 3.33 -7.33 -0.18
N GLY A 109 3.73 -6.26 -0.87
CA GLY A 109 3.64 -6.15 -2.32
C GLY A 109 2.27 -5.72 -2.84
N GLY A 110 2.16 -5.67 -4.17
CA GLY A 110 1.01 -5.09 -4.88
C GLY A 110 -0.15 -6.06 -5.12
N GLY A 111 -0.09 -7.27 -4.55
CA GLY A 111 -0.98 -8.38 -4.90
C GLY A 111 -2.43 -8.23 -4.44
N THR A 112 -2.68 -7.40 -3.44
CA THR A 112 -3.98 -7.28 -2.74
C THR A 112 -4.60 -5.89 -2.84
N GLY A 113 -3.84 -4.91 -3.32
CA GLY A 113 -4.26 -3.50 -3.30
C GLY A 113 -4.23 -2.87 -1.90
N ALA A 114 -3.49 -3.47 -0.94
CA ALA A 114 -3.42 -3.04 0.45
C ALA A 114 -3.00 -1.58 0.67
N GLN A 115 -2.33 -0.93 -0.31
CA GLN A 115 -1.98 0.50 -0.23
C GLN A 115 -3.20 1.42 -0.02
N ARG A 116 -4.43 0.96 -0.31
CA ARG A 116 -5.66 1.73 -0.03
C ARG A 116 -6.13 1.67 1.43
N PHE A 117 -5.58 0.75 2.21
CA PHE A 117 -5.94 0.53 3.61
C PHE A 117 -4.82 0.95 4.57
N ALA A 118 -5.17 1.10 5.84
CA ALA A 118 -4.15 1.24 6.89
C ALA A 118 -3.30 -0.06 6.98
N PRO A 119 -2.04 0.03 7.44
CA PRO A 119 -1.31 1.27 7.75
C PRO A 119 -0.76 1.96 6.50
N LEU A 120 -0.65 1.23 5.38
CA LEU A 120 0.08 1.68 4.18
C LEU A 120 -0.47 2.98 3.58
N ASN A 121 -1.78 3.21 3.64
CA ASN A 121 -2.39 4.43 3.11
C ASN A 121 -1.93 5.71 3.84
N SER A 122 -1.28 5.56 4.99
CA SER A 122 -0.87 6.65 5.90
C SER A 122 0.60 6.54 6.34
N TRP A 123 1.37 5.61 5.77
CA TRP A 123 2.82 5.58 5.97
C TRP A 123 3.45 6.90 5.50
N PRO A 124 4.46 7.45 6.22
CA PRO A 124 5.15 8.67 5.82
C PRO A 124 5.68 8.63 4.38
N ASP A 125 6.26 7.50 3.95
CA ASP A 125 6.82 7.36 2.61
C ASP A 125 5.74 7.25 1.52
N ASN A 126 4.49 6.97 1.89
CA ASN A 126 3.33 7.01 1.00
C ASN A 126 2.67 8.39 0.96
N GLY A 127 3.33 9.43 1.47
CA GLY A 127 2.86 10.81 1.43
C GLY A 127 2.35 11.22 0.05
N ASN A 128 1.16 11.84 0.05
CA ASN A 128 0.37 12.26 -1.12
C ASN A 128 -0.12 11.15 -2.06
N LEU A 129 0.23 9.87 -1.87
CA LEU A 129 -0.26 8.80 -2.76
C LEU A 129 -1.77 8.54 -2.62
N ASP A 130 -2.41 9.06 -1.57
CA ASP A 130 -3.87 9.18 -1.48
C ASP A 130 -4.46 9.95 -2.66
N LYS A 131 -3.75 10.99 -3.14
CA LYS A 131 -4.14 11.80 -4.29
C LYS A 131 -3.96 11.04 -5.59
N ALA A 132 -2.87 10.30 -5.74
CA ALA A 132 -2.65 9.41 -6.90
C ALA A 132 -3.81 8.40 -7.03
N ARG A 133 -4.17 7.74 -5.92
CA ARG A 133 -5.31 6.80 -5.91
C ARG A 133 -6.63 7.51 -6.22
N ARG A 134 -6.82 8.74 -5.76
CA ARG A 134 -8.01 9.53 -6.06
C ARG A 134 -8.11 9.92 -7.54
N LEU A 135 -7.00 10.23 -8.21
CA LEU A 135 -6.97 10.51 -9.66
C LEU A 135 -7.41 9.29 -10.49
N LEU A 136 -7.13 8.07 -10.02
CA LEU A 136 -7.55 6.83 -10.68
C LEU A 136 -9.02 6.45 -10.44
N TRP A 137 -9.70 7.11 -9.50
CA TRP A 137 -11.08 6.76 -9.16
C TRP A 137 -12.05 6.82 -10.34
N PRO A 138 -12.06 7.84 -11.23
CA PRO A 138 -12.95 7.87 -12.39
C PRO A 138 -12.76 6.65 -13.31
N VAL A 139 -11.52 6.19 -13.50
CA VAL A 139 -11.22 4.96 -14.26
C VAL A 139 -11.80 3.75 -13.53
N LYS A 140 -11.55 3.60 -12.22
CA LYS A 140 -12.14 2.52 -11.41
C LYS A 140 -13.67 2.53 -11.47
N GLN A 141 -14.28 3.71 -11.44
CA GLN A 141 -15.73 3.90 -11.51
C GLN A 141 -16.28 3.46 -12.87
N LYS A 142 -15.62 3.82 -13.98
CA LYS A 142 -16.02 3.46 -15.34
C LYS A 142 -15.97 1.94 -15.59
N TYR A 143 -14.91 1.27 -15.14
CA TYR A 143 -14.70 -0.16 -15.40
C TYR A 143 -15.25 -1.08 -14.30
N GLY A 144 -15.69 -0.51 -13.17
CA GLY A 144 -16.36 -1.22 -12.10
C GLY A 144 -15.60 -2.46 -11.65
N ASN A 145 -16.27 -3.60 -11.61
CA ASN A 145 -15.74 -4.84 -11.05
C ASN A 145 -14.81 -5.61 -12.02
N ALA A 146 -14.72 -5.18 -13.28
CA ALA A 146 -13.84 -5.79 -14.27
C ALA A 146 -12.37 -5.40 -14.08
N ILE A 147 -12.06 -4.42 -13.23
CA ILE A 147 -10.70 -4.08 -12.82
C ILE A 147 -10.67 -3.89 -11.30
N SER A 148 -9.80 -4.62 -10.60
CA SER A 148 -9.57 -4.45 -9.17
C SER A 148 -8.71 -3.21 -8.91
N TRP A 149 -8.75 -2.67 -7.70
CA TRP A 149 -7.75 -1.69 -7.28
C TRP A 149 -6.34 -2.30 -7.31
N ALA A 150 -6.17 -3.54 -6.87
CA ALA A 150 -4.87 -4.22 -6.89
C ALA A 150 -4.22 -4.20 -8.29
N ASP A 151 -4.96 -4.53 -9.35
CA ASP A 151 -4.44 -4.47 -10.72
C ASP A 151 -4.33 -3.03 -11.24
N LEU A 152 -5.32 -2.17 -10.96
CA LEU A 152 -5.32 -0.77 -11.44
C LEU A 152 -4.11 0.01 -10.91
N LEU A 153 -3.75 -0.19 -9.64
CA LEU A 153 -2.61 0.48 -9.02
C LEU A 153 -1.29 0.11 -9.71
N ILE A 154 -1.14 -1.14 -10.18
CA ILE A 154 0.08 -1.59 -10.87
C ILE A 154 0.04 -1.22 -12.35
N LEU A 155 -1.12 -1.37 -13.00
CA LEU A 155 -1.30 -1.04 -14.41
C LEU A 155 -1.03 0.44 -14.69
N ALA A 156 -1.42 1.34 -13.78
CA ALA A 156 -1.21 2.77 -13.92
C ALA A 156 0.28 3.13 -14.12
N GLY A 157 1.20 2.52 -13.37
CA GLY A 157 2.64 2.73 -13.56
C GLY A 157 3.18 2.16 -14.86
N ASN A 158 2.70 0.98 -15.27
CA ASN A 158 3.06 0.40 -16.57
C ASN A 158 2.64 1.32 -17.73
N VAL A 159 1.38 1.79 -17.72
CA VAL A 159 0.86 2.72 -18.74
C VAL A 159 1.59 4.06 -18.70
N ALA A 160 1.92 4.57 -17.51
CA ALA A 160 2.70 5.79 -17.36
C ALA A 160 4.10 5.69 -18.00
N ILE A 161 4.79 4.56 -17.83
CA ILE A 161 6.08 4.34 -18.50
C ILE A 161 5.90 4.35 -20.02
N GLU A 162 4.87 3.68 -20.53
CA GLU A 162 4.58 3.61 -21.98
C GLU A 162 4.18 4.96 -22.56
N SER A 163 3.36 5.75 -21.86
CA SER A 163 2.93 7.07 -22.32
C SER A 163 4.09 8.06 -22.44
N MET A 164 5.14 7.87 -21.64
CA MET A 164 6.37 8.67 -21.69
C MET A 164 7.44 8.09 -22.64
N GLY A 165 7.08 7.13 -23.50
CA GLY A 165 7.96 6.54 -24.52
C GLY A 165 8.85 5.41 -24.00
N GLY A 166 8.72 5.00 -22.74
CA GLY A 166 9.38 3.82 -22.21
C GLY A 166 8.74 2.53 -22.73
N LYS A 167 9.50 1.43 -22.73
CA LYS A 167 9.00 0.11 -23.11
C LYS A 167 8.91 -0.79 -21.89
N THR A 168 7.71 -1.29 -21.58
CA THR A 168 7.53 -2.34 -20.56
C THR A 168 7.66 -3.72 -21.20
N PHE A 169 8.00 -4.73 -20.39
CA PHE A 169 8.08 -6.11 -20.86
C PHE A 169 6.69 -6.71 -21.15
N GLY A 170 5.70 -6.28 -20.36
CA GLY A 170 4.32 -6.75 -20.42
C GLY A 170 3.63 -6.49 -19.08
N PHE A 171 2.35 -6.86 -19.02
CA PHE A 171 1.54 -6.77 -17.82
C PHE A 171 0.63 -8.00 -17.72
N GLY A 172 0.48 -8.54 -16.51
CA GLY A 172 -0.46 -9.61 -16.20
C GLY A 172 -1.38 -9.17 -15.06
N GLY A 173 -2.69 -9.19 -15.31
CA GLY A 173 -3.72 -8.95 -14.30
C GLY A 173 -4.14 -10.23 -13.57
N GLY A 174 -5.16 -10.11 -12.73
CA GLY A 174 -5.75 -11.21 -11.95
C GLY A 174 -5.51 -11.11 -10.45
N ARG A 175 -5.14 -9.94 -9.93
CA ARG A 175 -5.03 -9.64 -8.49
C ARG A 175 -6.41 -9.26 -7.94
N PRO A 176 -7.09 -10.09 -7.13
CA PRO A 176 -8.36 -9.70 -6.52
C PRO A 176 -8.14 -8.64 -5.42
N ASP A 177 -9.15 -7.80 -5.19
CA ASP A 177 -9.15 -6.86 -4.07
C ASP A 177 -9.43 -7.56 -2.72
N ILE A 178 -8.79 -7.07 -1.66
CA ILE A 178 -9.15 -7.35 -0.25
C ILE A 178 -10.13 -6.31 0.28
N TRP A 179 -10.83 -6.56 1.40
CA TRP A 179 -11.92 -5.68 1.87
C TRP A 179 -11.70 -5.05 3.24
N HIS A 180 -10.63 -5.42 3.92
CA HIS A 180 -10.15 -4.76 5.12
C HIS A 180 -8.62 -4.86 5.19
N PRO A 181 -7.95 -4.08 6.07
CA PRO A 181 -6.50 -4.17 6.28
C PRO A 181 -6.01 -5.59 6.55
N GLU A 182 -4.79 -5.89 6.12
CA GLU A 182 -4.07 -7.11 6.53
C GLU A 182 -3.45 -6.87 7.92
N GLU A 183 -3.88 -7.66 8.90
CA GLU A 183 -3.48 -7.57 10.31
C GLU A 183 -2.39 -8.60 10.69
N ASP A 184 -2.02 -9.47 9.75
CA ASP A 184 -1.06 -10.56 9.93
C ASP A 184 0.35 -10.24 9.42
N ILE A 185 0.63 -8.97 9.10
CA ILE A 185 1.94 -8.52 8.66
C ILE A 185 2.67 -7.82 9.80
N TYR A 186 3.81 -8.37 10.20
CA TYR A 186 4.72 -7.75 11.17
C TYR A 186 5.58 -6.68 10.49
N TRP A 187 5.24 -5.41 10.66
CA TRP A 187 5.98 -4.29 10.04
C TRP A 187 7.20 -3.79 10.86
N GLY A 188 7.37 -4.31 12.07
CA GLY A 188 8.34 -3.86 13.08
C GLY A 188 7.65 -3.67 14.43
N ALA A 189 8.43 -3.55 15.50
CA ALA A 189 7.94 -3.38 16.87
C ALA A 189 7.95 -1.91 17.35
N GLU A 190 8.38 -0.97 16.50
CA GLU A 190 8.45 0.44 16.85
C GLU A 190 7.07 1.06 17.08
N ASP A 191 7.01 1.99 18.03
CA ASP A 191 5.83 2.77 18.39
C ASP A 191 5.80 4.17 17.76
N GLU A 192 6.86 4.55 17.03
CA GLU A 192 6.99 5.82 16.34
C GLU A 192 7.26 5.64 14.83
N TRP A 193 6.69 6.53 14.02
CA TRP A 193 7.01 6.60 12.59
C TRP A 193 8.47 7.01 12.39
N LEU A 194 9.13 6.37 11.41
CA LEU A 194 10.54 6.55 11.09
C LEU A 194 11.51 6.10 12.20
N GLY A 195 11.03 5.40 13.24
CA GLY A 195 11.88 4.69 14.19
C GLY A 195 12.68 3.56 13.52
N ASP A 196 13.88 3.28 14.04
CA ASP A 196 14.85 2.32 13.51
C ASP A 196 15.27 1.25 14.53
N ASN A 197 14.47 1.00 15.58
CA ASN A 197 14.74 -0.02 16.59
C ASN A 197 14.47 -1.45 16.07
N ARG A 198 15.23 -1.82 15.04
CA ARG A 198 15.15 -3.05 14.24
C ARG A 198 16.52 -3.57 13.82
N TYR A 199 17.58 -3.00 14.39
CA TYR A 199 18.96 -3.45 14.20
C TYR A 199 19.50 -3.98 15.53
N ALA A 200 20.36 -4.99 15.46
CA ALA A 200 21.17 -5.40 16.61
C ALA A 200 22.46 -4.56 16.66
N GLU A 201 23.61 -5.16 16.39
CA GLU A 201 24.92 -4.51 16.55
C GLU A 201 25.38 -3.74 15.30
N THR A 202 24.89 -4.13 14.12
CA THR A 202 25.38 -3.63 12.82
C THR A 202 24.24 -3.35 11.84
N ARG A 203 24.50 -2.60 10.77
CA ARG A 203 23.50 -2.36 9.72
C ARG A 203 23.14 -3.63 8.94
N GLN A 204 24.03 -4.62 8.90
CA GLN A 204 23.75 -5.93 8.31
C GLN A 204 22.84 -6.79 9.20
N SER A 205 22.60 -6.39 10.44
CA SER A 205 21.74 -7.09 11.39
C SER A 205 20.31 -6.56 11.42
N LEU A 206 19.79 -6.14 10.26
CA LEU A 206 18.38 -5.80 10.11
C LEU A 206 17.52 -7.01 10.53
N GLU A 207 16.56 -6.78 11.41
CA GLU A 207 15.68 -7.80 11.95
C GLU A 207 14.92 -8.54 10.85
N ASN A 208 15.02 -9.87 10.83
CA ASN A 208 14.23 -10.72 9.94
C ASN A 208 12.76 -10.77 10.44
N PRO A 209 11.73 -10.57 9.59
CA PRO A 209 11.74 -10.53 8.12
C PRO A 209 11.68 -9.12 7.51
N LEU A 210 12.03 -8.08 8.26
CA LEU A 210 11.93 -6.71 7.79
C LEU A 210 12.85 -6.47 6.58
N ALA A 211 12.40 -5.58 5.70
CA ALA A 211 13.06 -5.22 4.44
C ALA A 211 13.14 -3.70 4.24
N ALA A 212 12.90 -2.94 5.31
CA ALA A 212 13.00 -1.49 5.33
C ALA A 212 13.77 -1.04 6.57
N VAL A 213 14.59 0.00 6.42
CA VAL A 213 15.50 0.48 7.47
C VAL A 213 14.80 1.23 8.60
N GLN A 214 13.58 1.73 8.36
CA GLN A 214 12.78 2.48 9.32
C GLN A 214 11.29 2.16 9.17
N MET A 215 10.53 2.29 10.25
CA MET A 215 9.09 2.10 10.25
C MET A 215 8.41 3.12 9.34
N GLY A 216 7.62 2.66 8.38
CA GLY A 216 6.88 3.53 7.47
C GLY A 216 7.64 3.97 6.21
N LEU A 217 8.86 3.47 5.98
CA LEU A 217 9.57 3.56 4.70
C LEU A 217 9.32 2.32 3.84
N ILE A 218 9.43 2.47 2.51
CA ILE A 218 9.39 1.32 1.60
C ILE A 218 10.70 0.53 1.66
N TYR A 219 11.86 1.20 1.60
CA TYR A 219 13.19 0.55 1.69
C TYR A 219 14.16 1.32 2.58
N VAL A 220 14.79 2.37 2.04
CA VAL A 220 15.89 3.11 2.69
C VAL A 220 15.55 4.58 2.89
N ASN A 221 16.26 5.26 3.79
CA ASN A 221 16.07 6.68 4.01
C ASN A 221 16.71 7.51 2.88
N PRO A 222 15.96 8.38 2.18
CA PRO A 222 16.48 9.18 1.06
C PRO A 222 17.56 10.20 1.47
N GLN A 223 17.65 10.56 2.75
CA GLN A 223 18.68 11.44 3.30
C GLN A 223 19.92 10.67 3.79
N GLY A 224 19.93 9.35 3.61
CA GLY A 224 20.92 8.43 4.15
C GLY A 224 20.59 7.95 5.57
N PRO A 225 21.36 6.98 6.08
CA PRO A 225 21.19 6.36 7.39
C PRO A 225 20.86 7.33 8.53
N ASN A 226 19.64 7.28 9.07
CA ASN A 226 19.19 8.15 10.16
C ASN A 226 19.37 9.65 9.86
N GLY A 227 19.25 10.04 8.58
CA GLY A 227 19.47 11.40 8.11
C GLY A 227 20.94 11.80 7.93
N ASN A 228 21.88 10.86 8.08
CA ASN A 228 23.30 11.09 7.77
C ASN A 228 23.53 10.97 6.25
N PRO A 229 23.91 12.07 5.56
CA PRO A 229 24.06 12.10 4.11
C PRO A 229 25.38 11.47 3.63
N ASP A 230 25.71 10.27 4.12
CA ASP A 230 26.86 9.47 3.69
C ASP A 230 26.42 8.44 2.62
N PRO A 231 26.84 8.60 1.35
CA PRO A 231 26.47 7.69 0.29
C PRO A 231 27.03 6.27 0.45
N LEU A 232 28.19 6.11 1.10
CA LEU A 232 28.80 4.79 1.30
C LEU A 232 28.04 3.99 2.35
N LEU A 233 27.54 4.67 3.39
CA LEU A 233 26.67 4.03 4.37
C LEU A 233 25.29 3.74 3.78
N SER A 234 24.72 4.67 3.01
CA SER A 234 23.45 4.46 2.29
C SER A 234 23.54 3.28 1.31
N GLY A 235 24.68 3.11 0.63
CA GLY A 235 24.92 1.97 -0.25
C GLY A 235 25.03 0.61 0.45
N GLN A 236 25.14 0.58 1.78
CA GLN A 236 25.02 -0.68 2.55
C GLN A 236 23.57 -1.00 2.94
N ASP A 237 22.72 0.03 3.04
CA ASP A 237 21.30 -0.13 3.33
C ASP A 237 20.49 -0.57 2.10
N VAL A 238 20.95 -0.20 0.90
CA VAL A 238 20.36 -0.59 -0.42
C VAL A 238 20.77 -2.00 -0.82
#